data_AF-A0A962ZDF7-F1
#
_entry.id   AF-A0A962ZDF7-F1
#
_cell.length_a   1.000
_cell.length_b   1.000
_cell.length_c   1.000
_cell.angle_alpha   90.00
_cell.angle_beta   90.00
_cell.angle_gamma   90.00
#
_symmetry.space_group_name_H-M   'P 1'
#
loop_
_entity.id
_entity.type
_entity.pdbx_description
1 polymer ?
#
loop_
_entity_poly.entity_id
_entity_poly.type
_entity_poly.pdbx_seq_one_letter_code
_entity_poly.pdbx_strand_id
1 'polypeptide(L)'
;MSVQVHRENLRWDLDTLGYVIDVAMILLIVLNLALIVFDWFFALAGLQAFLAEQTPDFFVFYRDVIHEDFVFWDMLFVSVYLTEFSIRWLVAIGRRTHERWFYFPFVHWYDLLGCIPVGSFRWLRILRLVSLVYRLQKRGIIDLSDTWLGRTLLGWYRIAVEEVSDRVVINVLEGAQRELRTDTPLIHRIEHEVLVPRKDALIDFVATTLIDAADRSHQRWREALGHYIARLTREALSQTSVGGTLAAIPGAGPRLLATLSSQTEEIGLAFADQLIADLRNPAHRQTLDEVLESIIIRAGGDRRVLDQLVRDTLLDLLDQVKKQVAVQQWRANSGPE
;
A
#
# COMPACT_ATOMS: atom_id res chain seq x y z
N MET A 1 -16.75 -13.97 -34.03
CA MET A 1 -18.03 -14.59 -33.65
C MET A 1 -17.88 -16.09 -33.83
N SER A 2 -17.60 -16.81 -32.75
CA SER A 2 -17.55 -18.27 -32.72
C SER A 2 -17.86 -18.69 -31.29
N VAL A 3 -19.12 -19.04 -31.04
CA VAL A 3 -19.53 -19.66 -29.76
C VAL A 3 -19.03 -21.10 -29.81
N GLN A 4 -17.88 -21.37 -29.19
CA GLN A 4 -17.37 -22.74 -29.07
C GLN A 4 -18.03 -23.42 -27.86
N VAL A 5 -19.06 -24.22 -28.13
CA VAL A 5 -19.75 -25.04 -27.13
C VAL A 5 -19.02 -26.38 -27.00
N HIS A 6 -18.23 -26.57 -25.94
CA HIS A 6 -17.57 -27.84 -25.64
C HIS A 6 -18.55 -28.82 -24.98
N ARG A 7 -18.97 -29.86 -25.72
CA ARG A 7 -19.99 -30.85 -25.29
C ARG A 7 -19.43 -32.09 -24.57
N GLU A 8 -18.14 -32.13 -24.28
CA GLU A 8 -17.42 -33.40 -24.08
C GLU A 8 -17.36 -33.93 -22.64
N ASN A 9 -17.92 -33.22 -21.66
CA ASN A 9 -17.87 -33.63 -20.23
C ASN A 9 -19.21 -34.06 -19.63
N LEU A 10 -20.17 -34.50 -20.44
CA LEU A 10 -21.48 -34.95 -19.94
C LEU A 10 -21.42 -36.39 -19.36
N ARG A 11 -20.70 -36.59 -18.25
CA ARG A 11 -20.85 -37.80 -17.42
C ARG A 11 -22.15 -37.72 -16.64
N TRP A 12 -22.95 -38.78 -16.71
CA TRP A 12 -24.27 -38.86 -16.09
C TRP A 12 -24.15 -39.14 -14.58
N ASP A 13 -23.90 -38.09 -13.81
CA ASP A 13 -24.02 -38.05 -12.36
C ASP A 13 -24.32 -36.61 -11.98
N LEU A 14 -25.33 -36.33 -11.13
CA LEU A 14 -25.82 -35.07 -10.51
C LEU A 14 -25.64 -33.69 -11.24
N ASP A 15 -24.51 -33.44 -11.88
CA ASP A 15 -24.18 -32.36 -12.79
C ASP A 15 -25.09 -32.30 -14.03
N THR A 16 -25.59 -33.43 -14.55
CA THR A 16 -26.56 -33.41 -15.67
C THR A 16 -27.91 -32.83 -15.25
N LEU A 17 -28.38 -33.15 -14.04
CA LEU A 17 -29.63 -32.62 -13.50
C LEU A 17 -29.47 -31.14 -13.14
N GLY A 18 -28.34 -30.76 -12.53
CA GLY A 18 -27.98 -29.35 -12.31
C GLY A 18 -27.86 -28.56 -13.61
N TYR A 19 -27.33 -29.16 -14.68
CA TYR A 19 -27.25 -28.56 -16.00
C TYR A 19 -28.62 -28.34 -16.64
N VAL A 20 -29.51 -29.34 -16.59
CA VAL A 20 -30.88 -29.21 -17.11
C VAL A 20 -31.64 -28.12 -16.36
N ILE A 21 -31.48 -28.05 -15.03
CA ILE A 21 -32.04 -26.98 -14.22
C ILE A 21 -31.49 -25.63 -14.68
N ASP A 22 -30.17 -25.48 -14.82
CA ASP A 22 -29.59 -24.21 -15.26
C ASP A 22 -30.09 -23.79 -16.65
N VAL A 23 -30.20 -24.72 -17.62
CA VAL A 23 -30.75 -24.42 -18.95
C VAL A 23 -32.22 -24.00 -18.88
N ALA A 24 -33.03 -24.70 -18.07
CA ALA A 24 -34.40 -24.31 -17.83
C ALA A 24 -34.49 -22.91 -17.20
N MET A 25 -33.60 -22.60 -16.26
CA MET A 25 -33.51 -21.27 -15.65
C MET A 25 -33.09 -20.20 -16.65
N ILE A 26 -32.14 -20.47 -17.56
CA ILE A 26 -31.79 -19.54 -18.65
C ILE A 26 -33.02 -19.25 -19.50
N LEU A 27 -33.73 -20.29 -19.94
CA LEU A 27 -34.93 -20.14 -20.77
C LEU A 27 -35.98 -19.29 -20.06
N LEU A 28 -36.18 -19.52 -18.77
CA LEU A 28 -37.12 -18.80 -17.92
C LEU A 28 -36.71 -17.34 -17.73
N ILE A 29 -35.41 -17.03 -17.65
CA ILE A 29 -34.89 -15.64 -17.64
C ILE A 29 -35.13 -14.97 -18.98
N VAL A 30 -34.82 -15.64 -20.09
CA VAL A 30 -35.01 -15.10 -21.43
C VAL A 30 -36.49 -14.82 -21.68
N LEU A 31 -37.38 -15.73 -21.30
CA LEU A 31 -38.82 -15.56 -21.39
C LEU A 31 -39.31 -14.39 -20.53
N ASN A 32 -38.89 -14.33 -19.25
CA ASN A 32 -39.26 -13.24 -18.36
C ASN A 32 -38.75 -11.89 -18.88
N LEU A 33 -37.53 -11.82 -19.38
CA LEU A 33 -36.96 -10.61 -19.96
C LEU A 33 -37.68 -10.19 -21.24
N ALA A 34 -38.00 -11.15 -22.12
CA ALA A 34 -38.78 -10.89 -23.33
C ALA A 34 -40.17 -10.35 -22.98
N LEU A 35 -40.82 -10.92 -21.96
CA LEU A 35 -42.11 -10.45 -21.47
C LEU A 35 -42.03 -9.01 -20.94
N ILE A 36 -40.99 -8.66 -20.19
CA ILE A 36 -40.76 -7.28 -19.70
C ILE A 36 -40.52 -6.30 -20.84
N VAL A 37 -39.67 -6.69 -21.80
CA VAL A 37 -39.34 -5.85 -22.95
C VAL A 37 -40.61 -5.63 -23.78
N PHE A 38 -41.36 -6.69 -24.03
CA PHE A 38 -42.63 -6.61 -24.73
C PHE A 38 -43.65 -5.74 -24.01
N ASP A 39 -43.78 -5.88 -22.68
CA ASP A 39 -44.65 -5.03 -21.85
C ASP A 39 -44.27 -3.55 -21.92
N TRP A 40 -42.97 -3.27 -21.93
CA TRP A 40 -42.46 -1.91 -22.09
C TRP A 40 -42.80 -1.33 -23.47
N PHE A 41 -42.69 -2.13 -24.53
CA PHE A 41 -43.14 -1.75 -25.87
C PHE A 41 -44.66 -1.61 -25.95
N PHE A 42 -45.42 -2.46 -25.27
CA PHE A 42 -46.88 -2.43 -25.22
C PHE A 42 -47.40 -1.17 -24.53
N ALA A 43 -46.61 -0.53 -23.66
CA ALA A 43 -46.96 0.78 -23.08
C ALA A 43 -46.98 1.93 -24.11
N LEU A 44 -46.42 1.74 -25.32
CA LEU A 44 -46.45 2.73 -26.39
C LEU A 44 -47.81 2.73 -27.10
N ALA A 45 -48.51 3.86 -27.08
CA ALA A 45 -49.83 4.01 -27.71
C ALA A 45 -49.85 3.60 -29.20
N GLY A 46 -48.77 3.85 -29.93
CA GLY A 46 -48.66 3.46 -31.34
C GLY A 46 -48.63 1.95 -31.56
N LEU A 47 -47.99 1.19 -30.67
CA LEU A 47 -47.97 -0.27 -30.75
C LEU A 47 -49.34 -0.86 -30.36
N GLN A 48 -50.00 -0.29 -29.36
CA GLN A 48 -51.35 -0.71 -28.97
C GLN A 48 -52.35 -0.54 -30.12
N ALA A 49 -52.33 0.62 -30.79
CA ALA A 49 -53.19 0.88 -31.94
C ALA A 49 -52.92 -0.11 -33.09
N PHE A 50 -51.64 -0.35 -33.41
CA PHE A 50 -51.23 -1.31 -34.43
C PHE A 50 -51.67 -2.75 -34.11
N LEU A 51 -51.49 -3.20 -32.87
CA LEU A 51 -51.90 -4.54 -32.45
C LEU A 51 -53.41 -4.69 -32.40
N ALA A 52 -54.15 -3.64 -32.00
CA ALA A 52 -55.61 -3.64 -32.01
C ALA A 52 -56.18 -3.72 -33.44
N GLU A 53 -55.50 -3.13 -34.42
CA GLU A 53 -55.91 -3.15 -35.83
C GLU A 53 -55.55 -4.47 -36.53
N GLN A 54 -54.30 -4.93 -36.36
CA GLN A 54 -53.78 -6.10 -37.09
C GLN A 54 -54.11 -7.44 -36.40
N THR A 55 -54.13 -7.47 -35.07
CA THR A 55 -54.27 -8.70 -34.26
C THR A 55 -55.17 -8.47 -33.04
N PRO A 56 -56.47 -8.18 -33.24
CA PRO A 56 -57.39 -7.76 -32.18
C PRO A 56 -57.54 -8.81 -31.07
N ASP A 57 -57.63 -10.10 -31.41
CA ASP A 57 -57.76 -11.18 -30.42
C ASP A 57 -56.55 -11.26 -29.49
N PHE A 58 -55.34 -11.10 -30.04
CA PHE A 58 -54.10 -11.08 -29.26
C PHE A 58 -53.97 -9.82 -28.41
N PHE A 59 -54.39 -8.66 -28.95
CA PHE A 59 -54.39 -7.40 -28.21
C PHE A 59 -55.28 -7.47 -26.96
N VAL A 60 -56.51 -7.97 -27.10
CA VAL A 60 -57.45 -8.14 -25.98
C VAL A 60 -56.91 -9.13 -24.95
N PHE A 61 -56.42 -10.29 -25.41
CA PHE A 61 -55.80 -11.28 -24.53
C PHE A 61 -54.62 -10.71 -23.74
N TYR A 62 -53.67 -10.05 -24.42
CA TYR A 62 -52.49 -9.50 -23.74
C TYR A 62 -52.88 -8.39 -22.76
N ARG A 63 -53.76 -7.46 -23.17
CA ARG A 63 -54.21 -6.34 -22.34
C ARG A 63 -54.91 -6.83 -21.06
N ASP A 64 -55.88 -7.72 -21.20
CA ASP A 64 -56.81 -8.08 -20.12
C ASP A 64 -56.28 -9.22 -19.24
N VAL A 65 -55.35 -10.06 -19.73
CA VAL A 65 -54.85 -11.24 -18.99
C VAL A 65 -53.41 -11.08 -18.51
N ILE A 66 -52.56 -10.42 -19.29
CA ILE A 66 -51.11 -10.37 -19.02
C ILE A 66 -50.68 -8.99 -18.53
N HIS A 67 -51.12 -7.92 -19.19
CA HIS A 67 -50.72 -6.55 -18.87
C HIS A 67 -51.37 -6.05 -17.58
N GLU A 68 -52.68 -6.28 -17.41
CA GLU A 68 -53.42 -5.91 -16.20
C GLU A 68 -52.82 -6.57 -14.94
N ASP A 69 -52.54 -7.87 -15.02
CA ASP A 69 -51.98 -8.67 -13.94
C ASP A 69 -50.47 -8.96 -14.10
N PHE A 70 -49.71 -8.05 -14.71
CA PHE A 70 -48.29 -8.28 -15.01
C PHE A 70 -47.46 -8.61 -13.76
N VAL A 71 -47.81 -8.00 -12.62
CA VAL A 71 -47.16 -8.25 -11.32
C VAL A 71 -47.35 -9.69 -10.87
N PHE A 72 -48.53 -10.28 -11.10
CA PHE A 72 -48.82 -11.66 -10.74
C PHE A 72 -47.94 -12.62 -11.55
N TRP A 73 -47.87 -12.43 -12.87
CA TRP A 73 -47.02 -13.23 -13.75
C TRP A 73 -45.54 -13.09 -13.39
N ASP A 74 -45.07 -11.88 -13.08
CA ASP A 74 -43.70 -11.69 -12.61
C ASP A 74 -43.42 -12.37 -11.27
N MET A 75 -44.38 -12.33 -10.34
CA MET A 75 -44.25 -12.97 -9.03
C MET A 75 -44.17 -14.50 -9.16
N LEU A 76 -44.86 -15.09 -10.15
CA LEU A 76 -44.71 -16.50 -10.48
C LEU A 76 -43.28 -16.82 -10.91
N PHE A 77 -42.70 -16.02 -11.82
CA PHE A 77 -41.29 -16.17 -12.18
C PHE A 77 -40.38 -16.04 -10.95
N VAL A 78 -40.55 -14.98 -10.14
CA VAL A 78 -39.80 -14.76 -8.87
C VAL A 78 -39.86 -15.97 -7.95
N SER A 79 -41.05 -16.56 -7.77
CA SER A 79 -41.24 -17.72 -6.90
C SER A 79 -40.38 -18.91 -7.35
N VAL A 80 -40.33 -19.19 -8.66
CA VAL A 80 -39.51 -20.27 -9.22
C VAL A 80 -38.02 -20.01 -8.93
N TYR A 81 -37.55 -18.77 -9.12
CA TYR A 81 -36.15 -18.41 -8.80
C TYR A 81 -35.83 -18.54 -7.31
N LEU A 82 -36.74 -18.10 -6.45
CA LEU A 82 -36.55 -18.18 -5.00
C LEU A 82 -36.56 -19.64 -4.53
N THR A 83 -37.39 -20.49 -5.12
CA THR A 83 -37.41 -21.93 -4.86
C THR A 83 -36.12 -22.59 -5.31
N GLU A 84 -35.62 -22.32 -6.52
CA GLU A 84 -34.31 -22.83 -6.99
C GLU A 84 -33.19 -22.43 -6.03
N PHE A 85 -33.13 -21.14 -5.66
CA PHE A 85 -32.14 -20.61 -4.75
C PHE A 85 -32.21 -21.30 -3.38
N SER A 86 -33.42 -21.49 -2.85
CA SER A 86 -33.65 -22.13 -1.56
C SER A 86 -33.23 -23.60 -1.58
N ILE A 87 -33.56 -24.35 -2.64
CA ILE A 87 -33.14 -25.74 -2.80
C ILE A 87 -31.61 -25.82 -2.85
N ARG A 88 -30.98 -24.95 -3.65
CA ARG A 88 -29.51 -24.91 -3.77
C ARG A 88 -28.85 -24.57 -2.44
N TRP A 89 -29.43 -23.65 -1.68
CA TRP A 89 -28.96 -23.30 -0.35
C TRP A 89 -29.08 -24.48 0.62
N LEU A 90 -30.22 -25.18 0.64
CA LEU A 90 -30.42 -26.39 1.46
C LEU A 90 -29.42 -27.49 1.11
N VAL A 91 -29.19 -27.73 -0.19
CA VAL A 91 -28.18 -28.70 -0.67
C VAL A 91 -26.77 -28.28 -0.24
N ALA A 92 -26.44 -27.00 -0.31
CA ALA A 92 -25.14 -26.46 0.09
C ALA A 92 -24.87 -26.62 1.61
N ILE A 93 -25.91 -26.48 2.43
CA ILE A 93 -25.89 -26.77 3.88
C ILE A 93 -25.65 -28.26 4.10
N GLY A 94 -26.41 -29.13 3.42
CA GLY A 94 -26.27 -30.59 3.52
C GLY A 94 -24.89 -31.11 3.13
N ARG A 95 -24.27 -30.50 2.10
CA ARG A 95 -22.92 -30.85 1.61
C ARG A 95 -21.78 -30.17 2.38
N ARG A 96 -22.06 -29.34 3.39
CA ARG A 96 -21.07 -28.55 4.16
C ARG A 96 -20.06 -27.82 3.26
N THR A 97 -20.54 -27.25 2.16
CA THR A 97 -19.70 -26.51 1.20
C THR A 97 -19.08 -25.24 1.78
N HIS A 98 -19.67 -24.71 2.85
CA HIS A 98 -19.19 -23.52 3.54
C HIS A 98 -19.18 -23.80 5.05
N GLU A 99 -18.23 -23.19 5.77
CA GLU A 99 -18.10 -23.36 7.22
C GLU A 99 -19.35 -22.94 8.00
N ARG A 100 -20.12 -21.98 7.45
CA ARG A 100 -21.35 -21.47 8.05
C ARG A 100 -22.46 -21.41 7.00
N TRP A 101 -23.66 -21.80 7.39
CA TRP A 101 -24.83 -21.84 6.52
C TRP A 101 -25.22 -20.47 5.93
N PHE A 102 -25.01 -19.40 6.69
CA PHE A 102 -25.26 -18.01 6.24
C PHE A 102 -24.30 -17.55 5.14
N TYR A 103 -23.14 -18.17 4.96
CA TYR A 103 -22.15 -17.71 3.99
C TYR A 103 -22.66 -17.83 2.55
N PHE A 104 -23.47 -18.87 2.27
CA PHE A 104 -24.02 -19.13 0.94
C PHE A 104 -24.83 -17.94 0.36
N PRO A 105 -25.85 -17.38 1.06
CA PRO A 105 -26.58 -16.23 0.55
C PRO A 105 -25.73 -14.95 0.46
N PHE A 106 -24.70 -14.78 1.29
CA PHE A 106 -23.78 -13.64 1.17
C PHE A 106 -22.89 -13.74 -0.07
N VAL A 107 -22.40 -14.93 -0.42
CA VAL A 107 -21.64 -15.14 -1.66
C VAL A 107 -22.53 -14.94 -2.89
N HIS A 108 -23.79 -15.38 -2.81
CA HIS A 108 -24.76 -15.30 -3.90
C HIS A 108 -25.74 -14.13 -3.74
N TRP A 109 -25.29 -13.03 -3.11
CA TRP A 109 -26.13 -11.86 -2.84
C TRP A 109 -26.77 -11.29 -4.11
N TYR A 110 -26.09 -11.41 -5.25
CA TYR A 110 -26.59 -11.02 -6.57
C TYR A 110 -27.85 -11.80 -7.00
N ASP A 111 -27.95 -13.10 -6.68
CA ASP A 111 -29.11 -13.93 -7.00
C ASP A 111 -30.30 -13.47 -6.15
N LEU A 112 -30.05 -13.20 -4.87
CA LEU A 112 -31.05 -12.76 -3.90
C LEU A 112 -31.59 -11.37 -4.24
N LEU A 113 -30.72 -10.40 -4.53
CA LEU A 113 -31.14 -9.05 -4.95
C LEU A 113 -31.90 -9.08 -6.27
N GLY A 114 -31.47 -9.92 -7.20
CA GLY A 114 -32.19 -10.15 -8.44
C GLY A 114 -33.63 -10.59 -8.17
N CYS A 115 -33.89 -11.38 -7.11
CA CYS A 115 -35.20 -11.95 -6.76
C CYS A 115 -36.20 -10.97 -6.15
N ILE A 116 -35.80 -9.77 -5.74
CA ILE A 116 -36.68 -8.87 -4.99
C ILE A 116 -37.73 -8.22 -5.94
N PRO A 117 -39.04 -8.39 -5.68
CA PRO A 117 -40.10 -7.78 -6.49
C PRO A 117 -40.33 -6.32 -6.07
N VAL A 118 -39.34 -5.46 -6.33
CA VAL A 118 -39.48 -4.01 -6.11
C VAL A 118 -39.93 -3.34 -7.40
N GLY A 119 -41.19 -2.90 -7.45
CA GLY A 119 -41.87 -2.43 -8.66
C GLY A 119 -41.13 -1.37 -9.49
N SER A 120 -40.35 -0.50 -8.84
CA SER A 120 -39.55 0.56 -9.50
C SER A 120 -38.18 0.11 -9.99
N PHE A 121 -37.68 -1.05 -9.54
CA PHE A 121 -36.35 -1.55 -9.88
C PHE A 121 -36.41 -2.81 -10.76
N ARG A 122 -37.27 -2.78 -11.80
CA ARG A 122 -37.41 -3.88 -12.78
C ARG A 122 -36.08 -4.26 -13.45
N TRP A 123 -35.17 -3.30 -13.58
CA TRP A 123 -33.82 -3.50 -14.13
C TRP A 123 -32.94 -4.42 -13.26
N LEU A 124 -33.22 -4.59 -11.96
CA LEU A 124 -32.50 -5.55 -11.09
C LEU A 124 -32.66 -7.00 -11.58
N ARG A 125 -33.69 -7.29 -12.39
CA ARG A 125 -33.85 -8.62 -13.01
C ARG A 125 -32.70 -8.96 -13.96
N ILE A 126 -32.02 -7.95 -14.52
CA ILE A 126 -30.79 -8.14 -15.30
C ILE A 126 -29.67 -8.73 -14.44
N LEU A 127 -29.66 -8.49 -13.11
CA LEU A 127 -28.69 -9.14 -12.22
C LEU A 127 -28.82 -10.66 -12.22
N ARG A 128 -30.03 -11.21 -12.42
CA ARG A 128 -30.24 -12.67 -12.57
C ARG A 128 -29.61 -13.19 -13.86
N LEU A 129 -29.67 -12.41 -14.94
CA LEU A 129 -29.01 -12.74 -16.20
C LEU A 129 -27.48 -12.72 -16.01
N VAL A 130 -26.95 -11.64 -15.43
CA VAL A 130 -25.52 -11.49 -15.15
C VAL A 130 -25.02 -12.60 -14.22
N SER A 131 -25.79 -12.96 -13.18
CA SER A 131 -25.42 -13.99 -12.23
C SER A 131 -25.38 -15.38 -12.84
N LEU A 132 -26.36 -15.72 -13.68
CA LEU A 132 -26.42 -17.00 -14.36
C LEU A 132 -25.33 -17.09 -15.44
N VAL A 133 -25.08 -16.01 -16.18
CA VAL A 133 -23.96 -15.91 -17.14
C VAL A 133 -22.62 -16.09 -16.44
N TYR A 134 -22.39 -15.41 -15.31
CA TYR A 134 -21.18 -15.58 -14.49
C TYR A 134 -21.01 -17.04 -14.02
N ARG A 135 -22.10 -17.69 -13.60
CA ARG A 135 -22.11 -19.09 -13.18
C ARG A 135 -21.75 -20.04 -14.34
N LEU A 136 -22.30 -19.80 -15.53
CA LEU A 136 -22.02 -20.58 -16.73
C LEU A 136 -20.56 -20.41 -17.18
N GLN A 137 -20.02 -19.20 -17.04
CA GLN A 137 -18.60 -18.92 -17.30
C GLN A 137 -17.68 -19.64 -16.31
N LYS A 138 -18.01 -19.61 -15.00
CA LYS A 138 -17.26 -20.36 -13.98
C LYS A 138 -17.29 -21.89 -14.20
N ARG A 139 -18.37 -22.41 -14.80
CA ARG A 139 -18.50 -23.82 -15.19
C ARG A 139 -17.89 -24.16 -16.55
N GLY A 140 -17.27 -23.20 -17.24
CA GLY A 140 -16.59 -23.39 -18.53
C GLY A 140 -17.52 -23.60 -19.73
N ILE A 141 -18.82 -23.31 -19.59
CA ILE A 141 -19.83 -23.55 -20.64
C ILE A 141 -19.88 -22.39 -21.63
N ILE A 142 -19.63 -21.16 -21.16
CA ILE A 142 -19.61 -19.95 -21.98
C ILE A 142 -18.39 -19.12 -21.59
N ASP A 143 -17.43 -18.97 -22.50
CA ASP A 143 -16.27 -18.11 -22.25
C ASP A 143 -16.56 -16.67 -22.72
N LEU A 144 -17.05 -15.83 -21.79
CA LEU A 144 -17.21 -14.39 -22.04
C LEU A 144 -15.92 -13.59 -21.78
N SER A 145 -14.87 -14.23 -21.26
CA SER A 145 -13.60 -13.56 -20.90
C SER A 145 -12.96 -12.92 -22.13
N ASP A 146 -13.15 -13.54 -23.30
CA ASP A 146 -12.59 -13.08 -24.56
C ASP A 146 -13.51 -12.13 -25.37
N THR A 147 -14.70 -11.85 -24.84
CA THR A 147 -15.68 -10.94 -25.46
C THR A 147 -15.41 -9.48 -25.05
N TRP A 148 -15.69 -8.51 -25.93
CA TRP A 148 -15.48 -7.07 -25.68
C TRP A 148 -16.06 -6.58 -24.33
N LEU A 149 -17.25 -7.06 -23.96
CA LEU A 149 -17.89 -6.76 -22.66
C LEU A 149 -17.08 -7.30 -21.46
N GLY A 150 -16.57 -8.52 -21.55
CA GLY A 150 -15.80 -9.17 -20.47
C GLY A 150 -14.48 -8.45 -20.21
N ARG A 151 -13.73 -8.11 -21.26
CA ARG A 151 -12.48 -7.34 -21.15
C ARG A 151 -12.70 -5.95 -20.56
N THR A 152 -13.79 -5.28 -20.95
CA THR A 152 -14.15 -3.96 -20.43
C THR A 152 -14.42 -4.04 -18.93
N LEU A 153 -15.29 -4.95 -18.49
CA LEU A 153 -15.68 -5.10 -17.09
C LEU A 153 -14.50 -5.51 -16.17
N LEU A 154 -13.64 -6.41 -16.66
CA LEU A 154 -12.39 -6.78 -15.98
C LEU A 154 -11.43 -5.59 -15.85
N GLY A 155 -11.38 -4.72 -16.85
CA GLY A 155 -10.64 -3.46 -16.80
C GLY A 155 -11.14 -2.54 -15.69
N TRP A 156 -12.45 -2.29 -15.63
CA TRP A 156 -13.07 -1.48 -14.56
C TRP A 156 -12.86 -2.09 -13.17
N TYR A 157 -12.99 -3.41 -13.03
CA TYR A 157 -12.71 -4.11 -11.79
C TYR A 157 -11.26 -3.97 -11.35
N ARG A 158 -10.30 -4.14 -12.27
CA ARG A 158 -8.87 -4.00 -11.97
C ARG A 158 -8.53 -2.58 -11.50
N ILE A 159 -9.03 -1.57 -12.21
CA ILE A 159 -8.85 -0.15 -11.82
C ILE A 159 -9.49 0.12 -10.45
N ALA A 160 -10.70 -0.37 -10.21
CA ALA A 160 -11.39 -0.16 -8.93
C ALA A 160 -10.66 -0.85 -7.76
N VAL A 161 -10.17 -2.08 -7.96
CA VAL A 161 -9.41 -2.81 -6.94
C VAL A 161 -8.06 -2.14 -6.68
N GLU A 162 -7.37 -1.67 -7.71
CA GLU A 162 -6.11 -0.91 -7.59
C GLU A 162 -6.34 0.38 -6.78
N GLU A 163 -7.34 1.18 -7.15
CA GLU A 163 -7.68 2.43 -6.45
C GLU A 163 -8.07 2.17 -4.97
N VAL A 164 -8.85 1.12 -4.71
CA VAL A 164 -9.21 0.74 -3.33
C VAL A 164 -7.98 0.27 -2.56
N SER A 165 -7.12 -0.55 -3.17
CA SER A 165 -5.90 -1.05 -2.55
C SER A 165 -4.95 0.09 -2.20
N ASP A 166 -4.66 0.99 -3.14
CA ASP A 166 -3.80 2.15 -2.92
C ASP A 166 -4.34 3.04 -1.81
N ARG A 167 -5.65 3.27 -1.79
CA ARG A 167 -6.30 4.07 -0.77
C ARG A 167 -6.28 3.41 0.61
N VAL A 168 -6.41 2.09 0.67
CA VAL A 168 -6.24 1.33 1.92
C VAL A 168 -4.80 1.44 2.41
N VAL A 169 -3.80 1.26 1.55
CA VAL A 169 -2.38 1.40 1.92
C VAL A 169 -2.09 2.80 2.45
N ILE A 170 -2.54 3.86 1.77
CA ILE A 170 -2.38 5.25 2.23
C ILE A 170 -3.04 5.44 3.60
N ASN A 171 -4.27 4.96 3.79
CA ASN A 171 -4.98 5.06 5.06
C ASN A 171 -4.25 4.32 6.21
N VAL A 172 -3.65 3.16 5.93
CA VAL A 172 -2.84 2.40 6.90
C VAL A 172 -1.57 3.17 7.24
N LEU A 173 -0.86 3.70 6.24
CA LEU A 173 0.34 4.52 6.46
C LEU A 173 0.01 5.78 7.27
N GLU A 174 -1.13 6.43 7.02
CA GLU A 174 -1.63 7.55 7.84
C GLU A 174 -2.02 7.13 9.25
N GLY A 175 -2.53 5.91 9.43
CA GLY A 175 -2.70 5.29 10.74
C GLY A 175 -1.38 5.21 11.50
N ALA A 176 -0.34 4.64 10.88
CA ALA A 176 0.99 4.54 11.45
C ALA A 176 1.62 5.91 11.78
N GLN A 177 1.47 6.90 10.89
CA GLN A 177 1.94 8.27 11.14
C GLN A 177 1.24 8.92 12.33
N ARG A 178 -0.08 8.71 12.50
CA ARG A 178 -0.81 9.22 13.68
C ARG A 178 -0.34 8.57 14.97
N GLU A 179 -0.04 7.28 14.92
CA GLU A 179 0.50 6.56 16.07
C GLU A 179 1.86 7.13 16.47
N LEU A 180 2.79 7.29 15.52
CA LEU A 180 4.11 7.89 15.76
C LEU A 180 4.08 9.35 16.23
N ARG A 181 3.09 10.13 15.79
CA ARG A 181 2.88 11.52 16.27
C ARG A 181 2.38 11.56 17.71
N THR A 182 1.69 10.52 18.15
CA THR A 182 1.27 10.36 19.54
C THR A 182 2.43 9.77 20.33
N ASP A 183 2.60 10.15 21.60
CA ASP A 183 3.67 9.63 22.46
C ASP A 183 3.40 8.16 22.82
N THR A 184 3.61 7.25 21.87
CA THR A 184 3.19 5.85 21.92
C THR A 184 4.35 4.88 22.16
N PRO A 185 4.05 3.67 22.67
CA PRO A 185 5.04 2.62 22.93
C PRO A 185 5.82 2.15 21.68
N LEU A 186 5.42 2.54 20.47
CA LEU A 186 6.16 2.22 19.23
C LEU A 186 7.57 2.81 19.21
N ILE A 187 7.75 4.08 19.58
CA ILE A 187 9.07 4.72 19.62
C ILE A 187 9.97 3.98 20.61
N HIS A 188 9.44 3.69 21.80
CA HIS A 188 10.14 2.95 22.84
C HIS A 188 10.51 1.53 22.41
N ARG A 189 9.63 0.87 21.64
CA ARG A 189 9.89 -0.46 21.09
C ARG A 189 10.98 -0.42 20.04
N ILE A 190 10.97 0.57 19.13
CA ILE A 190 12.03 0.74 18.13
C ILE A 190 13.37 1.03 18.79
N GLU A 191 13.38 1.88 19.83
CA GLU A 191 14.57 2.14 20.63
C GLU A 191 15.15 0.83 21.18
N HIS A 192 14.33 0.04 21.89
CA HIS A 192 14.81 -1.13 22.61
C HIS A 192 15.02 -2.39 21.73
N GLU A 193 14.22 -2.57 20.68
CA GLU A 193 14.27 -3.76 19.81
C GLU A 193 15.10 -3.55 18.54
N VAL A 194 15.34 -2.31 18.11
CA VAL A 194 16.06 -2.02 16.85
C VAL A 194 17.34 -1.25 17.09
N LEU A 195 17.32 -0.16 17.87
CA LEU A 195 18.50 0.69 18.07
C LEU A 195 19.49 0.07 19.07
N VAL A 196 19.02 -0.32 20.26
CA VAL A 196 19.87 -0.89 21.32
C VAL A 196 20.64 -2.12 20.85
N PRO A 197 20.04 -3.12 20.16
CA PRO A 197 20.77 -4.31 19.71
C PRO A 197 21.81 -4.02 18.62
N ARG A 198 21.70 -2.87 17.94
CA ARG A 198 22.62 -2.45 16.86
C ARG A 198 23.64 -1.41 17.32
N LYS A 199 23.66 -1.07 18.61
CA LYS A 199 24.53 -0.04 19.18
C LYS A 199 26.01 -0.27 18.83
N ASP A 200 26.51 -1.49 19.00
CA ASP A 200 27.92 -1.79 18.77
C ASP A 200 28.32 -1.60 17.31
N ALA A 201 27.46 -2.00 16.38
CA ALA A 201 27.66 -1.75 14.94
C ALA A 201 27.63 -0.25 14.60
N LEU A 202 26.81 0.54 15.31
CA LEU A 202 26.75 1.98 15.14
C LEU A 202 28.03 2.66 15.66
N ILE A 203 28.53 2.23 16.82
CA ILE A 203 29.80 2.69 17.39
C ILE A 203 30.94 2.40 16.43
N ASP A 204 31.02 1.18 15.92
CA ASP A 204 32.05 0.77 14.97
C ASP A 204 32.04 1.58 13.68
N PHE A 205 30.84 1.85 13.14
CA PHE A 205 30.66 2.70 11.97
C PHE A 205 31.09 4.15 12.23
N VAL A 206 30.69 4.73 13.36
CA VAL A 206 31.04 6.10 13.75
C VAL A 206 32.53 6.23 14.00
N ALA A 207 33.14 5.27 14.71
CA ALA A 207 34.57 5.21 14.99
C ALA A 207 35.37 5.18 13.68
N THR A 208 35.01 4.28 12.76
CA THR A 208 35.68 4.15 11.46
C THR A 208 35.52 5.41 10.62
N THR A 209 34.30 5.98 10.58
CA THR A 209 34.04 7.23 9.85
C THR A 209 34.84 8.41 10.42
N LEU A 210 34.95 8.51 11.75
CA LEU A 210 35.75 9.52 12.44
C LEU A 210 37.24 9.38 12.13
N ILE A 211 37.76 8.16 12.17
CA ILE A 211 39.17 7.89 11.84
C ILE A 211 39.45 8.29 10.38
N ASP A 212 38.59 7.90 9.44
CA ASP A 212 38.72 8.24 8.02
C ASP A 212 38.55 9.75 7.75
N ALA A 213 37.70 10.42 8.50
CA ALA A 213 37.52 11.87 8.43
C ALA A 213 38.73 12.62 9.02
N ALA A 214 39.26 12.14 10.16
CA ALA A 214 40.44 12.67 10.80
C ALA A 214 41.65 12.55 9.87
N ASP A 215 41.88 11.39 9.26
CA ASP A 215 43.00 11.15 8.33
C ASP A 215 42.94 12.07 7.09
N ARG A 216 41.76 12.19 6.48
CA ARG A 216 41.55 13.07 5.31
C ARG A 216 41.64 14.55 5.67
N SER A 217 41.11 14.94 6.82
CA SER A 217 41.15 16.33 7.27
C SER A 217 42.56 16.72 7.72
N HIS A 218 43.32 15.81 8.32
CA HIS A 218 44.67 16.05 8.80
C HIS A 218 45.57 16.59 7.70
N GLN A 219 45.59 15.93 6.53
CA GLN A 219 46.38 16.36 5.38
C GLN A 219 46.02 17.78 4.91
N ARG A 220 44.78 18.21 5.12
CA ARG A 220 44.26 19.50 4.67
C ARG A 220 44.45 20.62 5.70
N TRP A 221 44.42 20.31 6.99
CA TRP A 221 44.47 21.32 8.07
C TRP A 221 45.80 21.39 8.81
N ARG A 222 46.75 20.48 8.54
CA ARG A 222 48.06 20.43 9.23
C ARG A 222 48.77 21.78 9.26
N GLU A 223 48.97 22.42 8.12
CA GLU A 223 49.63 23.73 8.06
C GLU A 223 48.84 24.83 8.79
N ALA A 224 47.50 24.84 8.64
CA ALA A 224 46.64 25.80 9.31
C ALA A 224 46.66 25.65 10.84
N LEU A 225 46.70 24.40 11.35
CA LEU A 225 46.82 24.09 12.77
C LEU A 225 48.17 24.53 13.33
N GLY A 226 49.26 24.29 12.60
CA GLY A 226 50.60 24.77 12.98
C GLY A 226 50.60 26.28 13.19
N HIS A 227 50.12 27.03 12.20
CA HIS A 227 50.03 28.49 12.29
C HIS A 227 49.10 28.97 13.42
N TYR A 228 48.01 28.26 13.67
CA TYR A 228 47.10 28.58 14.78
C TYR A 228 47.76 28.37 16.14
N ILE A 229 48.46 27.23 16.34
CA ILE A 229 49.20 26.92 17.56
C ILE A 229 50.31 27.96 17.76
N ALA A 230 51.10 28.25 16.72
CA ALA A 230 52.16 29.25 16.76
C ALA A 230 51.64 30.63 17.20
N ARG A 231 50.47 31.01 16.69
CA ARG A 231 49.81 32.27 17.05
C ARG A 231 49.34 32.27 18.50
N LEU A 232 48.63 31.23 18.93
CA LEU A 232 48.18 31.07 20.32
C LEU A 232 49.34 31.12 21.31
N THR A 233 50.45 30.43 21.00
CA THR A 233 51.65 30.44 21.83
C THR A 233 52.25 31.83 21.92
N ARG A 234 52.34 32.57 20.80
CA ARG A 234 52.86 33.94 20.79
C ARG A 234 51.99 34.88 21.62
N GLU A 235 50.67 34.75 21.48
CA GLU A 235 49.67 35.52 22.23
C GLU A 235 49.76 35.20 23.73
N ALA A 236 49.78 33.92 24.11
CA ALA A 236 49.91 33.48 25.50
C ALA A 236 51.25 33.89 26.13
N LEU A 237 52.36 33.80 25.39
CA LEU A 237 53.67 34.27 25.85
C LEU A 237 53.67 35.78 26.06
N SER A 238 53.03 36.55 25.17
CA SER A 238 52.95 38.02 25.31
C SER A 238 52.18 38.47 26.56
N GLN A 239 51.29 37.62 27.08
CA GLN A 239 50.48 37.90 28.27
C GLN A 239 51.06 37.33 29.58
N THR A 240 52.17 36.59 29.52
CA THR A 240 52.79 35.96 30.69
C THR A 240 54.07 36.67 31.13
N SER A 241 54.39 36.58 32.43
CA SER A 241 55.62 37.12 33.02
C SER A 241 56.90 36.56 32.38
N VAL A 242 56.84 35.30 31.92
CA VAL A 242 57.93 34.62 31.21
C VAL A 242 58.21 35.29 29.87
N GLY A 243 57.18 35.58 29.07
CA GLY A 243 57.37 36.26 27.79
C GLY A 243 57.81 37.71 27.94
N GLY A 244 57.34 38.42 28.96
CA GLY A 244 57.84 39.75 29.30
C GLY A 244 59.33 39.77 29.66
N THR A 245 59.78 38.75 30.42
CA THR A 245 61.19 38.59 30.81
C THR A 245 62.07 38.22 29.61
N LEU A 246 61.60 37.33 28.73
CA LEU A 246 62.30 36.95 27.50
C LEU A 246 62.40 38.10 26.51
N ALA A 247 61.35 38.91 26.36
CA ALA A 247 61.35 40.08 25.47
C ALA A 247 62.36 41.15 25.90
N ALA A 248 62.62 41.28 27.21
CA ALA A 248 63.50 42.28 27.78
C ALA A 248 65.01 42.03 27.54
N ILE A 249 65.40 40.85 27.01
CA ILE A 249 66.80 40.51 26.74
C ILE A 249 67.29 41.32 25.52
N PRO A 250 68.27 42.23 25.66
CA PRO A 250 68.74 43.08 24.57
C PRO A 250 69.31 42.24 23.40
N GLY A 251 68.86 42.52 22.19
CA GLY A 251 69.33 41.87 20.95
C GLY A 251 68.85 40.43 20.71
N ALA A 252 68.54 39.67 21.77
CA ALA A 252 68.13 38.26 21.67
C ALA A 252 66.64 38.01 21.97
N GLY A 253 65.96 38.89 22.69
CA GLY A 253 64.60 38.66 23.18
C GLY A 253 63.55 38.34 22.10
N PRO A 254 63.43 39.16 21.04
CA PRO A 254 62.51 38.88 19.93
C PRO A 254 62.82 37.56 19.20
N ARG A 255 64.11 37.19 19.09
CA ARG A 255 64.54 35.95 18.45
C ARG A 255 64.19 34.73 19.30
N LEU A 256 64.40 34.80 20.62
CA LEU A 256 64.04 33.72 21.55
C LEU A 256 62.53 33.46 21.57
N LEU A 257 61.72 34.52 21.55
CA LEU A 257 60.26 34.40 21.45
C LEU A 257 59.81 33.77 20.12
N ALA A 258 60.43 34.18 19.01
CA ALA A 258 60.16 33.59 17.70
C ALA A 258 60.53 32.10 17.67
N THR A 259 61.71 31.73 18.16
CA THR A 259 62.18 30.34 18.24
C THR A 259 61.31 29.47 19.15
N LEU A 260 60.85 30.00 20.29
CA LEU A 260 59.91 29.31 21.18
C LEU A 260 58.56 29.07 20.50
N SER A 261 58.05 30.06 19.77
CA SER A 261 56.80 29.90 19.03
C SER A 261 56.93 28.87 17.91
N SER A 262 58.05 28.85 17.17
CA SER A 262 58.29 27.87 16.11
C SER A 262 58.54 26.47 16.65
N GLN A 263 59.24 26.33 17.78
CA GLN A 263 59.38 25.02 18.45
C GLN A 263 58.05 24.50 18.98
N THR A 264 57.20 25.39 19.52
CA THR A 264 55.89 24.98 20.03
C THR A 264 54.93 24.63 18.89
N GLU A 265 55.06 25.30 17.74
CA GLU A 265 54.39 24.91 16.49
C GLU A 265 54.84 23.53 16.05
N GLU A 266 56.15 23.25 16.00
CA GLU A 266 56.69 21.95 15.62
C GLU A 266 56.30 20.82 16.58
N ILE A 267 56.38 21.06 17.89
CA ILE A 267 55.95 20.12 18.93
C ILE A 267 54.43 19.90 18.87
N GLY A 268 53.65 20.97 18.69
CA GLY A 268 52.19 20.89 18.60
C GLY A 268 51.73 20.13 17.35
N LEU A 269 52.41 20.33 16.22
CA LEU A 269 52.20 19.55 15.00
C LEU A 269 52.58 18.08 15.19
N ALA A 270 53.75 17.79 15.77
CA ALA A 270 54.18 16.42 16.05
C ALA A 270 53.21 15.70 17.01
N PHE A 271 52.68 16.42 18.00
CA PHE A 271 51.68 15.87 18.91
C PHE A 271 50.35 15.60 18.20
N ALA A 272 49.90 16.49 17.32
CA ALA A 272 48.70 16.29 16.51
C ALA A 272 48.86 15.12 15.53
N ASP A 273 50.01 15.01 14.86
CA ASP A 273 50.38 13.91 13.98
C ASP A 273 50.34 12.58 14.76
N GLN A 274 50.93 12.54 15.96
CA GLN A 274 50.95 11.37 16.83
C GLN A 274 49.54 10.99 17.31
N LEU A 275 48.71 11.96 17.69
CA LEU A 275 47.36 11.71 18.19
C LEU A 275 46.45 11.11 17.11
N ILE A 276 46.62 11.54 15.86
CA ILE A 276 45.89 10.97 14.71
C ILE A 276 46.43 9.57 14.36
N ALA A 277 47.73 9.35 14.45
CA ALA A 277 48.31 8.02 14.32
C ALA A 277 47.83 7.06 15.42
N ASP A 278 47.70 7.55 16.66
CA ASP A 278 47.21 6.78 17.79
C ASP A 278 45.71 6.45 17.67
N LEU A 279 44.88 7.36 17.14
CA LEU A 279 43.47 7.09 16.81
C LEU A 279 43.30 5.99 15.75
N ARG A 280 44.28 5.83 14.85
CA ARG A 280 44.31 4.76 13.84
C ARG A 280 44.83 3.43 14.40
N ASN A 281 45.49 3.46 15.54
CA ASN A 281 46.10 2.28 16.12
C ASN A 281 45.01 1.37 16.73
N PRO A 282 44.88 0.11 16.28
CA PRO A 282 43.90 -0.81 16.84
C PRO A 282 44.05 -1.04 18.35
N ALA A 283 45.23 -0.81 18.93
CA ALA A 283 45.45 -0.90 20.37
C ALA A 283 44.66 0.14 21.19
N HIS A 284 44.31 1.29 20.61
CA HIS A 284 43.56 2.36 21.28
C HIS A 284 42.07 2.40 20.90
N ARG A 285 41.61 1.46 20.07
CA ARG A 285 40.22 1.40 19.61
C ARG A 285 39.23 1.26 20.77
N GLN A 286 39.59 0.49 21.79
CA GLN A 286 38.77 0.33 22.99
C GLN A 286 38.51 1.65 23.72
N THR A 287 39.51 2.54 23.80
CA THR A 287 39.34 3.86 24.43
C THR A 287 38.44 4.77 23.59
N LEU A 288 38.53 4.70 22.27
CA LEU A 288 37.63 5.42 21.37
C LEU A 288 36.19 4.90 21.50
N ASP A 289 36.02 3.59 21.54
CA ASP A 289 34.72 2.93 21.71
C ASP A 289 34.07 3.32 23.05
N GLU A 290 34.83 3.34 24.15
CA GLU A 290 34.36 3.79 25.47
C GLU A 290 33.93 5.27 25.48
N VAL A 291 34.68 6.14 24.80
CA VAL A 291 34.32 7.56 24.68
C VAL A 291 33.05 7.72 23.84
N LEU A 292 32.95 7.04 22.69
CA LEU A 292 31.77 7.06 21.83
C LEU A 292 30.54 6.48 22.54
N GLU A 293 30.72 5.39 23.27
CA GLU A 293 29.69 4.79 24.10
C GLU A 293 29.22 5.79 25.16
N SER A 294 30.13 6.47 25.86
CA SER A 294 29.77 7.48 26.87
C SER A 294 29.00 8.64 26.26
N ILE A 295 29.35 9.08 25.03
CA ILE A 295 28.65 10.13 24.31
C ILE A 295 27.27 9.65 23.89
N ILE A 296 27.13 8.42 23.38
CA ILE A 296 25.84 7.85 22.98
C ILE A 296 24.94 7.62 24.19
N ILE A 297 25.45 7.12 25.32
CA ILE A 297 24.69 6.94 26.56
C ILE A 297 24.25 8.29 27.12
N ARG A 298 25.11 9.32 27.06
CA ARG A 298 24.78 10.66 27.55
C ARG A 298 23.82 11.41 26.61
N ALA A 299 23.94 11.19 25.30
CA ALA A 299 22.99 11.66 24.30
C ALA A 299 21.64 10.92 24.42
N GLY A 300 21.66 9.61 24.71
CA GLY A 300 20.48 8.82 25.05
C GLY A 300 19.88 9.19 26.42
N GLY A 301 20.64 9.84 27.29
CA GLY A 301 20.16 10.44 28.53
C GLY A 301 19.21 11.61 28.30
N ASP A 302 19.33 12.32 27.17
CA ASP A 302 18.31 13.27 26.70
C ASP A 302 17.31 12.54 25.80
N ARG A 303 16.63 11.56 26.41
CA ARG A 303 15.70 10.63 25.74
C ARG A 303 14.70 11.32 24.81
N ARG A 304 14.32 12.55 25.15
CA ARG A 304 13.42 13.40 24.35
C ARG A 304 13.99 13.76 22.98
N VAL A 305 15.28 14.08 22.90
CA VAL A 305 15.93 14.45 21.63
C VAL A 305 16.05 13.24 20.71
N LEU A 306 16.43 12.09 21.26
CA LEU A 306 16.51 10.84 20.51
C LEU A 306 15.12 10.39 20.04
N ASP A 307 14.12 10.41 20.92
CA ASP A 307 12.74 10.06 20.59
C ASP A 307 12.19 10.97 19.48
N GLN A 308 12.49 12.26 19.54
CA GLN A 308 12.09 13.23 18.52
C GLN A 308 12.78 12.96 17.19
N LEU A 309 14.09 12.72 17.17
CA LEU A 309 14.84 12.42 15.95
C LEU A 309 14.37 11.12 15.28
N VAL A 310 14.14 10.07 16.07
CA VAL A 310 13.61 8.79 15.57
C VAL A 310 12.21 8.98 15.01
N ARG A 311 11.34 9.71 15.73
CA ARG A 311 9.98 10.03 15.28
C ARG A 311 10.00 10.78 13.96
N ASP A 312 10.76 11.87 13.87
CA ASP A 312 10.81 12.72 12.68
C ASP A 312 11.35 11.93 11.48
N THR A 313 12.41 11.13 11.69
CA THR A 313 12.95 10.25 10.65
C THR A 313 11.93 9.23 10.16
N LEU A 314 11.18 8.60 11.06
CA LEU A 314 10.14 7.62 10.70
C LEU A 314 8.97 8.29 9.98
N LEU A 315 8.58 9.50 10.38
CA LEU A 315 7.54 10.27 9.71
C LEU A 315 7.94 10.63 8.28
N ASP A 316 9.19 11.07 8.08
CA ASP A 316 9.73 11.40 6.76
C ASP A 316 9.82 10.17 5.85
N LEU A 317 10.26 9.03 6.39
CA LEU A 317 10.28 7.76 5.66
C LEU A 317 8.87 7.33 5.24
N LEU A 318 7.88 7.44 6.13
CA LEU A 318 6.49 7.13 5.80
C LEU A 318 5.93 8.09 4.73
N ASP A 319 6.26 9.38 4.79
CA ASP A 319 5.88 10.33 3.76
C ASP A 319 6.51 10.00 2.40
N GLN A 320 7.77 9.57 2.38
CA GLN A 320 8.44 9.14 1.16
C GLN A 320 7.80 7.89 0.56
N VAL A 321 7.45 6.89 1.39
CA VAL A 321 6.74 5.69 0.94
C VAL A 321 5.35 6.05 0.41
N LYS A 322 4.59 6.92 1.09
CA LYS A 322 3.29 7.40 0.61
C LYS A 322 3.40 8.06 -0.76
N LYS A 323 4.41 8.92 -0.96
CA LYS A 323 4.66 9.56 -2.26
C LYS A 323 4.90 8.53 -3.37
N GLN A 324 5.66 7.47 -3.09
CA GLN A 324 5.93 6.41 -4.06
C GLN A 324 4.68 5.57 -4.37
N VAL A 325 3.87 5.22 -3.36
CA VAL A 325 2.62 4.47 -3.54
C VAL A 325 1.57 5.30 -4.27
N ALA A 326 1.53 6.61 -4.05
CA ALA A 326 0.63 7.51 -4.76
C ALA A 326 0.97 7.67 -6.26
N VAL A 327 2.17 7.25 -6.69
CA VAL A 327 2.49 7.15 -8.13
C VAL A 327 1.78 5.93 -8.69
N GLN A 328 0.57 6.19 -9.21
CA GLN A 328 -0.30 5.24 -9.90
C GLN A 328 0.47 4.35 -10.88
N GLN A 329 0.67 3.08 -10.53
CA GLN A 329 1.41 2.11 -11.35
C GLN A 329 0.76 1.90 -12.72
N TRP A 330 -0.56 2.08 -12.84
CA TRP A 330 -1.23 2.08 -14.14
C TRP A 330 -0.77 3.21 -15.08
N ARG A 331 -0.38 4.40 -14.61
CA ARG A 331 0.11 5.48 -15.49
C ARG A 331 1.49 5.15 -16.09
N ALA A 332 2.32 4.42 -15.35
CA ALA A 332 3.62 3.97 -15.83
C ALA A 332 3.49 2.85 -16.87
N ASN A 333 2.49 1.96 -16.72
CA ASN A 333 2.22 0.86 -17.64
C ASN A 333 1.26 1.19 -18.80
N SER A 334 0.75 2.42 -18.87
CA SER A 334 -0.11 2.92 -19.96
C SER A 334 0.62 3.88 -20.91
N GLY A 335 1.96 3.89 -20.90
CA GLY A 335 2.76 4.62 -21.89
C GLY A 335 2.49 4.05 -23.29
N PRO A 336 2.38 4.90 -24.33
CA PRO A 336 2.02 4.45 -25.66
C PRO A 336 3.15 3.58 -26.23
N GLU A 337 2.84 2.33 -26.56
CA GLU A 337 3.54 1.63 -27.65
C GLU A 337 2.96 2.09 -29.00
#